data_AF-A0A7S2SMY2-F1
#
_entry.id   AF-A0A7S2SMY2-F1
#
_cell.length_a   1.000
_cell.length_b   1.000
_cell.length_c   1.000
_cell.angle_alpha   90.00
_cell.angle_beta   90.00
_cell.angle_gamma   90.00
#
_symmetry.space_group_name_H-M   'P 1'
#
loop_
_entity.id
_entity.type
_entity.pdbx_description
1 polymer ?
#
loop_
_entity_poly.entity_id
_entity_poly.type
_entity_poly.pdbx_seq_one_letter_code
_entity_poly.pdbx_strand_id
1 'polypeptide(L)'
;SGGIILIVVSFGYLYGFVTLFEHFHHSAMSKKLPSLAQSDWLKALIILCLGPFMCCLLCLSAINQLSRRYNLGHVRPLNEDEKRRILNPTFARKWDIARGWNWTSITTKLIVWGLAYFTMSIGLSKFISMFLSMLNVWLKAEGFSYVEVGAIFFATGITVFLNPLIPGVPVYVAGGIILVDSTREDFGFWPAVFYATGLCTALKFCAIIMQQKGFGELMGKYVSIRKLIQVNSNTCKAIKLILMKPGLNKDKVMILCGGPDWPTSVTTGILHLSLIQMLIGSCPIVFLILPCVLSGALLLRVDEDAIWEPISLLAIALSMLIQTMAMLGALHAIARVSQQRKQEIEAMPVDEEVLELENSSLERSRARALISNWHGKHVPNWIRALLLLGSTCMTLSFYMVNILGESCFKSFQVSDNVDEDLDGNMLNIIIYPLGHICLLLFAIGIVVWIIQFLFFRYCISRNAIVDLPHRKLSDIHVQPFNETEAIEK
;
A
#
# COMPACT_ATOMS: atom_id res chain seq x y z
N SER A 1 -7.61 -7.61 4.14
CA SER A 1 -7.65 -7.25 5.58
C SER A 1 -7.84 -8.46 6.49
N GLY A 2 -8.66 -9.45 6.13
CA GLY A 2 -8.85 -10.69 6.92
C GLY A 2 -7.56 -11.48 7.20
N GLY A 3 -6.65 -11.62 6.23
CA GLY A 3 -5.42 -12.41 6.41
C GLY A 3 -4.44 -11.91 7.47
N ILE A 4 -4.28 -10.59 7.65
CA ILE A 4 -3.38 -10.04 8.69
C ILE A 4 -3.99 -10.25 10.08
N ILE A 5 -5.31 -10.05 10.21
CA ILE A 5 -6.03 -10.33 11.46
C ILE A 5 -5.93 -11.82 11.77
N LEU A 6 -6.12 -12.70 10.77
CA LEU A 6 -5.97 -14.14 10.94
C LEU A 6 -4.56 -14.50 11.39
N ILE A 7 -3.52 -13.95 10.77
CA ILE A 7 -2.11 -14.20 11.16
C ILE A 7 -1.84 -13.70 12.58
N VAL A 8 -2.26 -12.49 12.95
CA VAL A 8 -2.06 -11.94 14.30
C VAL A 8 -2.84 -12.73 15.34
N VAL A 9 -4.05 -13.18 15.00
CA VAL A 9 -4.88 -14.01 15.88
C VAL A 9 -4.29 -15.42 15.99
N SER A 10 -3.86 -16.04 14.90
CA SER A 10 -3.22 -17.36 14.91
C SER A 10 -1.88 -17.34 15.65
N PHE A 11 -1.04 -16.32 15.45
CA PHE A 11 0.19 -16.16 16.22
C PHE A 11 -0.08 -15.82 17.70
N GLY A 12 -1.06 -14.96 17.98
CA GLY A 12 -1.49 -14.65 19.35
C GLY A 12 -2.09 -15.84 20.08
N TYR A 13 -2.76 -16.74 19.34
CA TYR A 13 -3.30 -18.00 19.84
C TYR A 13 -2.19 -19.03 20.11
N LEU A 14 -1.21 -19.16 19.20
CA LEU A 14 -0.12 -20.14 19.33
C LEU A 14 0.94 -19.75 20.37
N TYR A 15 1.26 -18.45 20.48
CA TYR A 15 2.37 -17.96 21.31
C TYR A 15 1.92 -17.15 22.52
N GLY A 16 0.61 -16.89 22.65
CA GLY A 16 0.06 -16.04 23.69
C GLY A 16 0.18 -14.55 23.36
N PHE A 17 -0.95 -13.84 23.38
CA PHE A 17 -1.00 -12.40 23.12
C PHE A 17 -0.13 -11.58 24.08
N VAL A 18 0.04 -12.02 25.33
CA VAL A 18 0.86 -11.34 26.33
C VAL A 18 2.35 -11.40 25.93
N THR A 19 2.86 -12.58 25.60
CA THR A 19 4.26 -12.76 25.15
C THR A 19 4.51 -12.02 23.85
N LEU A 20 3.56 -12.04 22.91
CA LEU A 20 3.65 -11.30 21.66
C LEU A 20 3.68 -9.78 21.89
N PHE A 21 2.90 -9.29 22.86
CA PHE A 21 2.86 -7.89 23.25
C PHE A 21 4.12 -7.45 24.01
N GLU A 22 4.67 -8.29 24.88
CA GLU A 22 5.96 -8.05 25.54
C GLU A 22 7.11 -8.01 24.54
N HIS A 23 7.19 -8.97 23.62
CA HIS A 23 8.20 -8.98 22.57
C HIS A 23 8.06 -7.77 21.65
N PHE A 24 6.82 -7.37 21.34
CA PHE A 24 6.55 -6.15 20.61
C PHE A 24 7.04 -4.92 21.38
N HIS A 25 6.75 -4.80 22.68
CA HIS A 25 7.18 -3.68 23.50
C HIS A 25 8.71 -3.56 23.64
N HIS A 26 9.44 -4.68 23.67
CA HIS A 26 10.90 -4.67 23.68
C HIS A 26 11.54 -4.49 22.30
N SER A 27 10.75 -4.60 21.22
CA SER A 27 11.27 -4.47 19.87
C SER A 27 11.71 -3.04 19.52
N ALA A 28 12.67 -2.94 18.62
CA ALA A 28 13.03 -1.71 17.92
C ALA A 28 11.83 -0.94 17.32
N MET A 29 10.77 -1.68 16.96
CA MET A 29 9.60 -1.16 16.30
C MET A 29 8.67 -0.42 17.28
N SER A 30 8.56 -0.88 18.54
CA SER A 30 7.80 -0.13 19.56
C SER A 30 8.43 1.23 19.86
N LYS A 31 9.76 1.31 19.87
CA LYS A 31 10.49 2.57 20.12
C LYS A 31 10.31 3.59 18.99
N LYS A 32 10.02 3.14 17.76
CA LYS A 32 9.67 4.00 16.62
C LYS A 32 8.17 4.27 16.51
N LEU A 33 7.33 3.57 17.27
CA LEU A 33 5.87 3.71 17.21
C LEU A 33 5.38 5.11 17.61
N PRO A 34 5.95 5.79 18.64
CA PRO A 34 5.57 7.15 18.98
C PRO A 34 5.83 8.16 17.85
N SER A 35 7.00 8.08 17.20
CA SER A 35 7.34 8.97 16.08
C SER A 35 6.51 8.67 14.83
N LEU A 36 6.18 7.39 14.59
CA LEU A 36 5.23 6.99 13.55
C LEU A 36 3.80 7.47 13.84
N ALA A 37 3.34 7.38 15.10
CA ALA A 37 2.03 7.86 15.54
C ALA A 37 1.85 9.37 15.37
N GLN A 38 2.95 10.13 15.43
CA GLN A 38 2.95 11.56 15.14
C GLN A 38 2.85 11.88 13.65
N SER A 39 3.15 10.92 12.75
CA SER A 39 3.06 11.11 11.31
C SER A 39 1.63 11.29 10.84
N ASP A 40 1.35 12.40 10.16
CA ASP A 40 0.05 12.67 9.56
C ASP A 40 -0.33 11.64 8.49
N TRP A 41 0.64 10.94 7.89
CA TRP A 41 0.36 9.83 6.97
C TRP A 41 -0.29 8.64 7.69
N LEU A 42 0.20 8.31 8.89
CA LEU A 42 -0.36 7.23 9.69
C LEU A 42 -1.73 7.63 10.26
N LYS A 43 -1.87 8.87 10.76
CA LYS A 43 -3.17 9.39 11.21
C LYS A 43 -4.22 9.33 10.09
N ALA A 44 -3.85 9.75 8.87
CA ALA A 44 -4.72 9.68 7.71
C ALA A 44 -5.14 8.23 7.37
N LEU A 45 -4.20 7.29 7.40
CA LEU A 45 -4.49 5.87 7.17
C LEU A 45 -5.40 5.29 8.27
N ILE A 46 -5.16 5.62 9.54
CA ILE A 46 -6.02 5.23 10.67
C ILE A 46 -7.43 5.78 10.48
N ILE A 47 -7.58 7.04 10.08
CA ILE A 47 -8.89 7.65 9.84
C ILE A 47 -9.59 6.99 8.64
N LEU A 48 -8.86 6.69 7.56
CA LEU A 48 -9.43 6.00 6.40
C LEU A 48 -9.92 4.59 6.77
N CYS A 49 -9.12 3.83 7.52
CA CYS A 49 -9.40 2.43 7.85
C CYS A 49 -10.35 2.22 9.04
N LEU A 50 -10.39 3.17 9.99
CA LEU A 50 -11.14 3.05 11.24
C LEU A 50 -12.12 4.22 11.49
N GLY A 51 -12.24 5.17 10.57
CA GLY A 51 -13.04 6.39 10.72
C GLY A 51 -14.49 6.14 11.18
N PRO A 52 -15.29 5.35 10.45
CA PRO A 52 -16.65 5.00 10.83
C PRO A 52 -16.74 4.35 12.22
N PHE A 53 -15.81 3.46 12.55
CA PHE A 53 -15.75 2.83 13.88
C PHE A 53 -15.45 3.87 14.97
N MET A 54 -14.54 4.81 14.71
CA MET A 54 -14.26 5.92 15.63
C MET A 54 -15.49 6.81 15.84
N CYS A 55 -16.27 7.08 14.78
CA CYS A 55 -17.54 7.79 14.90
C CYS A 55 -18.54 7.04 15.79
N CYS A 56 -18.70 5.72 15.58
CA CYS A 56 -19.55 4.90 16.44
C CYS A 56 -19.10 4.92 17.91
N LEU A 57 -17.78 4.83 18.16
CA LEU A 57 -17.23 4.91 19.52
C LEU A 57 -17.45 6.28 20.17
N LEU A 58 -17.37 7.37 19.39
CA LEU A 58 -17.69 8.71 19.89
C LEU A 58 -19.18 8.86 20.21
N CYS A 59 -20.08 8.31 19.38
CA CYS A 59 -21.52 8.27 19.66
C CYS A 59 -21.82 7.46 20.93
N LEU A 60 -21.23 6.28 21.09
CA LEU A 60 -21.35 5.47 22.30
C LEU A 60 -20.79 6.19 23.54
N SER A 61 -19.68 6.90 23.39
CA SER A 61 -19.12 7.73 24.47
C SER A 61 -20.06 8.86 24.88
N ALA A 62 -20.71 9.52 23.91
CA ALA A 62 -21.70 10.55 24.17
C ALA A 62 -22.95 9.98 24.86
N ILE A 63 -23.46 8.83 24.41
CA ILE A 63 -24.59 8.12 25.04
C ILE A 63 -24.23 7.72 26.48
N ASN A 64 -23.05 7.18 26.71
CA ASN A 64 -22.60 6.81 28.06
C ASN A 64 -22.51 8.04 28.99
N GLN A 65 -21.98 9.16 28.48
CA GLN A 65 -21.93 10.41 29.24
C GLN A 65 -23.34 10.99 29.50
N LEU A 66 -24.27 10.81 28.56
CA LEU A 66 -25.69 11.16 28.74
C LEU A 66 -26.35 10.31 29.84
N SER A 67 -26.12 8.99 29.82
CA SER A 67 -26.58 8.06 30.86
C SER A 67 -26.07 8.43 32.25
N ARG A 68 -24.79 8.84 32.34
CA ARG A 68 -24.17 9.35 33.57
C ARG A 68 -24.82 10.64 34.07
N ARG A 69 -25.23 11.54 33.17
CA ARG A 69 -25.89 12.81 33.54
C ARG A 69 -27.30 12.58 34.11
N TYR A 70 -28.04 11.62 33.56
CA TYR A 70 -29.38 11.29 34.02
C TYR A 70 -29.41 10.24 35.15
N ASN A 71 -28.24 9.83 35.66
CA ASN A 71 -28.10 8.84 36.72
C ASN A 71 -28.84 7.51 36.43
N LEU A 72 -28.86 7.10 35.16
CA LEU A 72 -29.45 5.84 34.73
C LEU A 72 -28.46 4.70 35.06
N GLY A 73 -28.59 4.11 36.25
CA GLY A 73 -27.82 2.93 36.71
C GLY A 73 -26.73 3.19 37.76
N HIS A 74 -25.97 2.15 38.13
CA HIS A 74 -24.85 2.19 39.08
C HIS A 74 -23.58 2.84 38.50
N VAL A 75 -23.68 4.10 38.05
CA VAL A 75 -22.55 4.79 37.41
C VAL A 75 -21.96 5.84 38.34
N ARG A 76 -20.63 5.96 38.35
CA ARG A 76 -19.88 6.90 39.19
C ARG A 76 -20.41 8.33 39.01
N PRO A 77 -20.71 9.07 40.10
CA PRO A 77 -21.21 10.44 40.03
C PRO A 77 -20.23 11.36 39.30
N LEU A 78 -20.77 12.31 38.55
CA LEU A 78 -20.02 13.27 37.72
C LEU A 78 -19.52 14.45 38.57
N ASN A 79 -18.25 14.84 38.37
CA ASN A 79 -17.73 16.12 38.86
C ASN A 79 -18.32 17.29 38.04
N GLU A 80 -18.32 18.51 38.59
CA GLU A 80 -18.88 19.71 37.93
C GLU A 80 -18.26 19.98 36.54
N ASP A 81 -16.95 19.74 36.38
CA ASP A 81 -16.26 19.86 35.10
C ASP A 81 -16.69 18.79 34.07
N GLU A 82 -17.08 17.60 34.55
CA GLU A 82 -17.55 16.51 33.70
C GLU A 82 -18.99 16.73 33.23
N LYS A 83 -19.81 17.42 34.04
CA LYS A 83 -21.19 17.79 33.67
C LYS A 83 -21.24 18.66 32.41
N ARG A 84 -20.20 19.44 32.11
CA ARG A 84 -20.13 20.30 30.91
C ARG A 84 -19.73 19.55 29.64
N ARG A 85 -19.11 18.37 29.73
CA ARG A 85 -18.55 17.65 28.57
C ARG A 85 -19.57 16.71 27.92
N ILE A 86 -19.66 16.73 26.59
CA ILE A 86 -20.53 15.83 25.81
C ILE A 86 -19.98 14.39 25.80
N LEU A 87 -18.66 14.25 25.75
CA LEU A 87 -17.96 12.95 25.76
C LEU A 87 -17.53 12.58 27.17
N ASN A 88 -17.31 11.28 27.39
CA ASN A 88 -16.68 10.82 28.63
C ASN A 88 -15.25 11.39 28.77
N PRO A 89 -14.68 11.48 29.99
CA PRO A 89 -13.40 12.17 30.21
C PRO A 89 -12.24 11.60 29.37
N THR A 90 -12.19 10.28 29.21
CA THR A 90 -11.15 9.58 28.43
C THR A 90 -11.21 9.95 26.95
N PHE A 91 -12.39 9.91 26.34
CA PHE A 91 -12.57 10.28 24.93
C PHE A 91 -12.48 11.79 24.71
N ALA A 92 -12.92 12.60 25.68
CA ALA A 92 -12.73 14.05 25.64
C ALA A 92 -11.24 14.42 25.55
N ARG A 93 -10.37 13.82 26.38
CA ARG A 93 -8.92 14.03 26.30
C ARG A 93 -8.35 13.64 24.94
N LYS A 94 -8.74 12.48 24.41
CA LYS A 94 -8.29 12.02 23.08
C LYS A 94 -8.78 12.95 21.96
N TRP A 95 -10.00 13.46 22.07
CA TRP A 95 -10.59 14.40 21.13
C TRP A 95 -9.89 15.76 21.16
N ASP A 96 -9.52 16.27 22.33
CA ASP A 96 -8.78 17.53 22.46
C ASP A 96 -7.37 17.42 21.84
N ILE A 97 -6.71 16.27 21.99
CA ILE A 97 -5.46 15.98 21.27
C ILE A 97 -5.71 15.99 19.75
N ALA A 98 -6.76 15.32 19.28
CA ALA A 98 -7.10 15.28 17.85
C ALA A 98 -7.46 16.67 17.28
N ARG A 99 -8.09 17.54 18.06
CA ARG A 99 -8.35 18.93 17.67
C ARG A 99 -7.08 19.74 17.41
N GLY A 100 -5.98 19.40 18.07
CA GLY A 100 -4.67 20.01 17.85
C GLY A 100 -3.95 19.55 16.58
N TRP A 101 -4.48 18.54 15.87
CA TRP A 101 -3.81 18.01 14.68
C TRP A 101 -3.91 18.94 13.47
N ASN A 102 -2.93 18.84 12.58
CA ASN A 102 -2.98 19.52 11.29
C ASN A 102 -3.93 18.79 10.32
N TRP A 103 -5.23 19.03 10.49
CA TRP A 103 -6.28 18.41 9.69
C TRP A 103 -6.18 18.70 8.20
N THR A 104 -5.59 19.83 7.78
CA THR A 104 -5.31 20.08 6.36
C THR A 104 -4.42 18.98 5.80
N SER A 105 -3.29 18.71 6.46
CA SER A 105 -2.36 17.69 5.99
C SER A 105 -2.97 16.29 6.06
N ILE A 106 -3.71 15.98 7.12
CA ILE A 106 -4.29 14.66 7.34
C ILE A 106 -5.37 14.36 6.30
N THR A 107 -6.33 15.26 6.09
CA THR A 107 -7.41 15.08 5.10
C THR A 107 -6.87 14.98 3.68
N THR A 108 -5.86 15.78 3.33
CA THR A 108 -5.18 15.67 2.02
C THR A 108 -4.55 14.28 1.83
N LYS A 109 -3.79 13.80 2.82
CA LYS A 109 -3.13 12.49 2.77
C LYS A 109 -4.14 11.35 2.76
N LEU A 110 -5.28 11.52 3.43
CA LEU A 110 -6.40 10.57 3.39
C LEU A 110 -6.96 10.47 1.97
N ILE A 111 -7.22 11.61 1.30
CA ILE A 111 -7.70 11.60 -0.08
C ILE A 111 -6.69 10.91 -1.00
N VAL A 112 -5.39 11.17 -0.83
CA VAL A 112 -4.32 10.49 -1.59
C VAL A 112 -4.31 8.98 -1.34
N TRP A 113 -4.47 8.54 -0.09
CA TRP A 113 -4.58 7.11 0.23
C TRP A 113 -5.80 6.45 -0.42
N GLY A 114 -6.96 7.10 -0.34
CA GLY A 114 -8.17 6.61 -0.99
C GLY A 114 -8.04 6.56 -2.52
N LEU A 115 -7.41 7.58 -3.11
CA LEU A 115 -7.12 7.62 -4.55
C LEU A 115 -6.21 6.47 -4.97
N ALA A 116 -5.09 6.28 -4.26
CA ALA A 116 -4.15 5.21 -4.54
C ALA A 116 -4.82 3.83 -4.40
N TYR A 117 -5.57 3.62 -3.32
CA TYR A 117 -6.29 2.37 -3.10
C TYR A 117 -7.32 2.09 -4.19
N PHE A 118 -8.19 3.04 -4.50
CA PHE A 118 -9.25 2.85 -5.49
C PHE A 118 -8.67 2.59 -6.88
N THR A 119 -7.64 3.35 -7.27
CA THR A 119 -6.97 3.18 -8.57
C THR A 119 -6.34 1.80 -8.68
N MET A 120 -5.66 1.32 -7.63
CA MET A 120 -5.05 -0.01 -7.62
C MET A 120 -6.10 -1.13 -7.58
N SER A 121 -7.10 -1.01 -6.71
CA SER A 121 -8.06 -2.08 -6.42
C SER A 121 -9.15 -2.23 -7.48
N ILE A 122 -9.69 -1.12 -7.98
CA ILE A 122 -10.78 -1.13 -8.95
C ILE A 122 -10.23 -0.85 -10.34
N GLY A 123 -9.59 0.30 -10.52
CA GLY A 123 -9.15 0.74 -11.84
C GLY A 123 -8.22 -0.26 -12.51
N LEU A 124 -7.18 -0.68 -11.80
CA LEU A 124 -6.14 -1.50 -12.37
C LEU A 124 -6.42 -2.99 -12.27
N SER A 125 -6.73 -3.51 -11.07
CA SER A 125 -6.94 -4.94 -10.86
C SER A 125 -8.05 -5.52 -11.75
N LYS A 126 -9.23 -4.86 -11.80
CA LYS A 126 -10.35 -5.31 -12.63
C LYS A 126 -10.04 -5.20 -14.12
N PHE A 127 -9.40 -4.11 -14.54
CA PHE A 127 -9.01 -3.91 -15.93
C PHE A 127 -8.05 -4.99 -16.41
N ILE A 128 -7.05 -5.36 -15.61
CA ILE A 128 -6.12 -6.45 -15.95
C ILE A 128 -6.85 -7.78 -16.06
N SER A 129 -7.73 -8.10 -15.11
CA SER A 129 -8.50 -9.36 -15.18
C SER A 129 -9.34 -9.43 -16.46
N MET A 130 -10.03 -8.35 -16.83
CA MET A 130 -10.78 -8.25 -18.09
C MET A 130 -9.86 -8.40 -19.31
N PHE A 131 -8.73 -7.69 -19.34
CA PHE A 131 -7.79 -7.77 -20.44
C PHE A 131 -7.20 -9.19 -20.61
N LEU A 132 -6.85 -9.86 -19.51
CA LEU A 132 -6.32 -11.23 -19.54
C LEU A 132 -7.38 -12.27 -19.90
N SER A 133 -8.64 -12.06 -19.49
CA SER A 133 -9.78 -12.88 -19.93
C SER A 133 -10.01 -12.72 -21.45
N MET A 134 -10.03 -11.50 -21.98
CA MET A 134 -10.14 -11.26 -23.41
C MET A 134 -9.01 -11.91 -24.20
N LEU A 135 -7.77 -11.82 -23.68
CA LEU A 135 -6.62 -12.49 -24.27
C LEU A 135 -6.84 -14.01 -24.32
N ASN A 136 -7.35 -14.62 -23.24
CA ASN A 136 -7.66 -16.05 -23.18
C ASN A 136 -8.69 -16.45 -24.24
N VAL A 137 -9.81 -15.71 -24.34
CA VAL A 137 -10.86 -15.98 -25.34
C VAL A 137 -10.32 -15.85 -26.76
N TRP A 138 -9.54 -14.80 -27.04
CA TRP A 138 -8.94 -14.58 -28.36
C TRP A 138 -7.96 -15.69 -28.73
N LEU A 139 -7.09 -16.12 -27.80
CA LEU A 139 -6.13 -17.20 -28.04
C LEU A 139 -6.83 -18.53 -28.37
N LYS A 140 -7.95 -18.82 -27.71
CA LYS A 140 -8.78 -20.00 -27.98
C LYS A 140 -9.46 -19.94 -29.35
N ALA A 141 -9.99 -18.76 -29.71
CA ALA A 141 -10.73 -18.58 -30.96
C ALA A 141 -9.84 -18.77 -32.21
N GLU A 142 -8.58 -18.33 -32.16
CA GLU A 142 -7.64 -18.43 -33.28
C GLU A 142 -6.99 -19.83 -33.41
N GLY A 143 -7.08 -20.69 -32.38
CA GLY A 143 -6.54 -22.05 -32.41
C GLY A 143 -5.01 -22.11 -32.45
N PHE A 144 -4.32 -21.19 -31.76
CA PHE A 144 -2.86 -21.17 -31.68
C PHE A 144 -2.28 -22.43 -31.02
N SER A 145 -1.09 -22.83 -31.47
CA SER A 145 -0.32 -23.88 -30.79
C SER A 145 0.13 -23.43 -29.39
N TYR A 146 0.41 -24.38 -28.50
CA TYR A 146 0.85 -24.06 -27.14
C TYR A 146 2.15 -23.23 -27.09
N VAL A 147 3.02 -23.36 -28.10
CA VAL A 147 4.25 -22.57 -28.22
C VAL A 147 3.93 -21.10 -28.53
N GLU A 148 2.99 -20.85 -29.44
CA GLU A 148 2.53 -19.52 -29.80
C GLU A 148 1.77 -18.86 -28.64
N VAL A 149 0.88 -19.62 -27.98
CA VAL A 149 0.20 -19.20 -26.75
C VAL A 149 1.22 -18.82 -25.68
N GLY A 150 2.23 -19.66 -25.46
CA GLY A 150 3.33 -19.39 -24.54
C GLY A 150 4.09 -18.11 -24.88
N ALA A 151 4.42 -17.88 -26.15
CA ALA A 151 5.14 -16.69 -26.61
C ALA A 151 4.31 -15.41 -26.44
N ILE A 152 3.03 -15.43 -26.81
CA ILE A 152 2.12 -14.28 -26.65
C ILE A 152 1.89 -13.97 -25.17
N PHE A 153 1.64 -15.00 -24.36
CA PHE A 153 1.50 -14.86 -22.91
C PHE A 153 2.77 -14.27 -22.30
N PHE A 154 3.94 -14.76 -22.71
CA PHE A 154 5.23 -14.25 -22.23
C PHE A 154 5.43 -12.77 -22.58
N ALA A 155 5.20 -12.38 -23.84
CA ALA A 155 5.31 -11.00 -24.29
C ALA A 155 4.33 -10.09 -23.53
N THR A 156 3.07 -10.52 -23.41
CA THR A 156 2.04 -9.79 -22.67
C THR A 156 2.41 -9.64 -21.20
N GLY A 157 2.79 -10.73 -20.55
CA GLY A 157 3.19 -10.70 -19.14
C GLY A 157 4.38 -9.78 -18.90
N ILE A 158 5.38 -9.74 -19.78
CA ILE A 158 6.47 -8.75 -19.68
C ILE A 158 5.92 -7.32 -19.69
N THR A 159 5.04 -6.96 -20.62
CA THR A 159 4.46 -5.60 -20.65
C THR A 159 3.72 -5.26 -19.35
N VAL A 160 3.01 -6.25 -18.79
CA VAL A 160 2.26 -6.11 -17.54
C VAL A 160 3.21 -5.93 -16.34
N PHE A 161 4.27 -6.74 -16.23
CA PHE A 161 5.26 -6.62 -15.15
C PHE A 161 6.12 -5.36 -15.22
N LEU A 162 6.27 -4.76 -16.40
CA LEU A 162 6.97 -3.48 -16.54
C LEU A 162 6.13 -2.29 -16.04
N ASN A 163 4.84 -2.49 -15.75
CA ASN A 163 4.00 -1.46 -15.15
C ASN A 163 4.13 -1.47 -13.61
N PRO A 164 4.53 -0.36 -12.98
CA PRO A 164 4.77 -0.27 -11.54
C PRO A 164 3.53 -0.50 -10.67
N LEU A 165 2.34 -0.38 -11.24
CA LEU A 165 1.10 -0.46 -10.49
C LEU A 165 0.52 -1.88 -10.47
N ILE A 166 0.97 -2.77 -11.38
CA ILE A 166 0.34 -4.08 -11.59
C ILE A 166 0.93 -5.12 -10.64
N PRO A 167 0.12 -5.77 -9.78
CA PRO A 167 0.60 -6.90 -8.99
C PRO A 167 0.89 -8.11 -9.90
N GLY A 168 1.92 -8.89 -9.57
CA GLY A 168 2.30 -10.09 -10.34
C GLY A 168 1.34 -11.28 -10.18
N VAL A 169 0.60 -11.34 -9.06
CA VAL A 169 -0.26 -12.48 -8.71
C VAL A 169 -1.33 -12.77 -9.79
N PRO A 170 -2.12 -11.79 -10.28
CA PRO A 170 -3.06 -12.03 -11.38
C PRO A 170 -2.42 -12.61 -12.64
N VAL A 171 -1.18 -12.22 -12.96
CA VAL A 171 -0.47 -12.75 -14.13
C VAL A 171 -0.13 -14.23 -13.94
N TYR A 172 0.31 -14.64 -12.75
CA TYR A 172 0.61 -16.05 -12.48
C TYR A 172 -0.65 -16.92 -12.46
N VAL A 173 -1.76 -16.42 -11.91
CA VAL A 173 -3.06 -17.11 -11.95
C VAL A 173 -3.53 -17.24 -13.41
N ALA A 174 -3.43 -16.17 -14.20
CA ALA A 174 -3.73 -16.19 -15.62
C ALA A 174 -2.85 -17.19 -16.39
N GLY A 175 -1.56 -17.28 -16.05
CA GLY A 175 -0.66 -18.29 -16.60
C GLY A 175 -1.11 -19.71 -16.28
N GLY A 176 -1.62 -19.94 -15.07
CA GLY A 176 -2.25 -21.20 -14.67
C GLY A 176 -3.49 -21.56 -15.49
N ILE A 177 -4.28 -20.57 -15.93
CA ILE A 177 -5.45 -20.80 -16.79
C ILE A 177 -5.00 -21.01 -18.24
N ILE A 178 -4.33 -20.00 -18.82
CA ILE A 178 -4.05 -19.93 -20.26
C ILE A 178 -3.02 -20.99 -20.70
N LEU A 179 -1.92 -21.15 -19.96
CA LEU A 179 -0.83 -22.05 -20.37
C LEU A 179 -1.17 -23.51 -20.09
N VAL A 180 -1.89 -23.79 -19.00
CA VAL A 180 -2.30 -25.17 -18.69
C VAL A 180 -3.40 -25.61 -19.63
N ASP A 181 -4.38 -24.77 -19.92
CA ASP A 181 -5.46 -25.13 -20.85
C ASP A 181 -4.92 -25.44 -22.25
N SER A 182 -3.91 -24.70 -22.72
CA SER A 182 -3.28 -24.94 -24.03
C SER A 182 -2.33 -26.15 -24.08
N THR A 183 -1.88 -26.70 -22.94
CA THR A 183 -0.91 -27.81 -22.92
C THR A 183 -1.43 -29.09 -22.27
N ARG A 184 -2.56 -29.04 -21.56
CA ARG A 184 -3.05 -30.18 -20.76
C ARG A 184 -3.43 -31.40 -21.58
N GLU A 185 -3.87 -31.22 -22.83
CA GLU A 185 -4.22 -32.33 -23.71
C GLU A 185 -2.99 -33.15 -24.14
N ASP A 186 -1.88 -32.46 -24.44
CA ASP A 186 -0.64 -33.11 -24.89
C ASP A 186 0.20 -33.64 -23.71
N PHE A 187 0.29 -32.87 -22.62
CA PHE A 187 1.23 -33.15 -21.52
C PHE A 187 0.58 -33.82 -20.32
N GLY A 188 -0.74 -33.77 -20.22
CA GLY A 188 -1.47 -34.03 -18.98
C GLY A 188 -1.40 -32.85 -18.01
N PHE A 189 -2.30 -32.86 -17.02
CA PHE A 189 -2.51 -31.72 -16.11
C PHE A 189 -1.27 -31.31 -15.31
N TRP A 190 -0.62 -32.26 -14.60
CA TRP A 190 0.50 -31.90 -13.71
C TRP A 190 1.75 -31.43 -14.46
N PRO A 191 2.18 -32.09 -15.56
CA PRO A 191 3.28 -31.58 -16.37
C PRO A 191 2.96 -30.20 -16.98
N ALA A 192 1.72 -29.96 -17.41
CA ALA A 192 1.27 -28.64 -17.86
C ALA A 192 1.40 -27.56 -16.77
N VAL A 193 1.05 -27.86 -15.51
CA VAL A 193 1.27 -26.95 -14.36
C VAL A 193 2.75 -26.64 -14.15
N PHE A 194 3.64 -27.63 -14.26
CA PHE A 194 5.08 -27.40 -14.13
C PHE A 194 5.64 -26.57 -15.28
N TYR A 195 5.17 -26.82 -16.52
CA TYR A 195 5.49 -26.00 -17.68
C TYR A 195 5.08 -24.53 -17.47
N ALA A 196 3.83 -24.30 -17.08
CA ALA A 196 3.30 -22.96 -16.81
C ALA A 196 4.08 -22.25 -15.69
N THR A 197 4.45 -22.98 -14.63
CA THR A 197 5.28 -22.47 -13.53
C THR A 197 6.68 -22.08 -14.01
N GLY A 198 7.31 -22.92 -14.83
CA GLY A 198 8.61 -22.65 -15.43
C GLY A 198 8.59 -21.41 -16.31
N LEU A 199 7.58 -21.29 -17.18
CA LEU A 199 7.43 -20.13 -18.07
C LEU A 199 7.18 -18.85 -17.27
N CYS A 200 6.30 -18.87 -16.26
CA CYS A 200 6.07 -17.73 -15.37
C CYS A 200 7.33 -17.32 -14.59
N THR A 201 8.15 -18.30 -14.18
CA THR A 201 9.42 -18.03 -13.48
C THR A 201 10.45 -17.39 -14.42
N ALA A 202 10.56 -17.88 -15.66
CA ALA A 202 11.41 -17.27 -16.67
C ALA A 202 10.97 -15.83 -16.99
N LEU A 203 9.67 -15.62 -17.14
CA LEU A 203 9.05 -14.32 -17.36
C LEU A 203 9.40 -13.35 -16.22
N LYS A 204 9.29 -13.83 -14.97
CA LYS A 204 9.67 -13.05 -13.79
C LYS A 204 11.15 -12.64 -13.81
N PHE A 205 12.08 -13.54 -14.15
CA PHE A 205 13.49 -13.18 -14.25
C PHE A 205 13.77 -12.17 -15.36
N CYS A 206 13.14 -12.33 -16.54
CA CYS A 206 13.23 -11.35 -17.61
C CYS A 206 12.72 -9.98 -17.18
N ALA A 207 11.59 -9.93 -16.46
CA ALA A 207 11.07 -8.69 -15.89
C ALA A 207 12.08 -8.04 -14.93
N ILE A 208 12.71 -8.82 -14.03
CA ILE A 208 13.75 -8.31 -13.12
C ILE A 208 14.93 -7.72 -13.90
N ILE A 209 15.40 -8.39 -14.95
CA ILE A 209 16.51 -7.90 -15.80
C ILE A 209 16.14 -6.54 -16.41
N MET A 210 14.96 -6.45 -17.03
CA MET A 210 14.49 -5.22 -17.68
C MET A 210 14.23 -4.10 -16.67
N GLN A 211 13.61 -4.39 -15.53
CA GLN A 211 13.35 -3.43 -14.47
C GLN A 211 14.66 -2.91 -13.87
N GLN A 212 15.64 -3.78 -13.61
CA GLN A 212 16.92 -3.38 -13.02
C GLN A 212 17.80 -2.60 -14.01
N LYS A 213 18.01 -3.14 -15.21
CA LYS A 213 18.93 -2.58 -16.21
C LYS A 213 18.29 -1.54 -17.11
N GLY A 214 17.08 -1.82 -17.59
CA GLY A 214 16.34 -0.92 -18.48
C GLY A 214 15.77 0.28 -17.76
N PHE A 215 15.17 0.09 -16.58
CA PHE A 215 14.55 1.19 -15.84
C PHE A 215 15.44 1.71 -14.70
N GLY A 216 15.87 0.84 -13.78
CA GLY A 216 16.59 1.23 -12.58
C GLY A 216 17.85 2.03 -12.85
N GLU A 217 18.79 1.51 -13.64
CA GLU A 217 20.04 2.22 -13.94
C GLU A 217 19.82 3.52 -14.72
N LEU A 218 18.81 3.59 -15.60
CA LEU A 218 18.48 4.83 -16.33
C LEU A 218 17.83 5.87 -15.41
N MET A 219 16.88 5.44 -14.59
CA MET A 219 16.18 6.28 -13.62
C MET A 219 17.13 6.78 -12.51
N GLY A 220 18.15 5.98 -12.17
CA GLY A 220 19.20 6.35 -11.21
C GLY A 220 20.01 7.58 -11.63
N LYS A 221 20.01 7.95 -12.90
CA LYS A 221 20.68 9.18 -13.37
C LYS A 221 19.97 10.47 -12.91
N TYR A 222 18.68 10.40 -12.58
CA TYR A 222 17.90 11.57 -12.19
C TYR A 222 17.92 11.76 -10.67
N VAL A 223 18.48 12.89 -10.22
CA VAL A 223 18.57 13.27 -8.79
C VAL A 223 17.20 13.27 -8.10
N SER A 224 16.15 13.71 -8.80
CA SER A 224 14.78 13.72 -8.29
C SER A 224 14.26 12.32 -7.95
N ILE A 225 14.64 11.31 -8.74
CA ILE A 225 14.24 9.92 -8.52
C ILE A 225 15.06 9.31 -7.38
N ARG A 226 16.38 9.53 -7.36
CA ARG A 226 17.23 9.07 -6.25
C ARG A 226 16.76 9.64 -4.92
N LYS A 227 16.36 10.91 -4.90
CA LYS A 227 15.71 11.54 -3.75
C LYS A 227 14.37 10.91 -3.39
N LEU A 228 13.50 10.62 -4.37
CA LEU A 228 12.20 9.99 -4.12
C LEU A 228 12.35 8.64 -3.40
N ILE A 229 13.36 7.86 -3.78
CA ILE A 229 13.70 6.55 -3.18
C ILE A 229 14.48 6.70 -1.86
N GLN A 230 14.88 7.93 -1.52
CA GLN A 230 15.61 8.26 -0.30
C GLN A 230 16.93 7.49 -0.21
N VAL A 231 17.76 7.54 -1.25
CA VAL A 231 19.05 6.83 -1.31
C VAL A 231 19.98 7.13 -0.12
N ASN A 232 19.87 8.33 0.46
CA ASN A 232 20.65 8.75 1.63
C ASN A 232 20.08 8.24 2.96
N SER A 233 18.86 7.69 2.99
CA SER A 233 18.23 7.19 4.22
C SER A 233 18.94 5.94 4.77
N ASN A 234 18.95 5.81 6.10
CA ASN A 234 19.47 4.61 6.77
C ASN A 234 18.78 3.33 6.30
N THR A 235 17.48 3.42 5.98
CA THR A 235 16.70 2.29 5.44
C THR A 235 17.25 1.86 4.08
N CYS A 236 17.44 2.79 3.14
CA CYS A 236 17.94 2.47 1.80
C CYS A 236 19.39 1.95 1.86
N LYS A 237 20.24 2.58 2.67
CA LYS A 237 21.61 2.11 2.92
C LYS A 237 21.65 0.71 3.53
N ALA A 238 20.77 0.41 4.50
CA ALA A 238 20.65 -0.94 5.07
C ALA A 238 20.21 -1.98 4.02
N ILE A 239 19.24 -1.64 3.17
CA ILE A 239 18.82 -2.49 2.03
C ILE A 239 20.02 -2.75 1.11
N LYS A 240 20.77 -1.71 0.72
CA LYS A 240 21.97 -1.84 -0.11
C LYS A 240 22.97 -2.82 0.51
N LEU A 241 23.28 -2.67 1.80
CA LEU A 241 24.21 -3.56 2.51
C LEU A 241 23.75 -5.02 2.57
N ILE A 242 22.44 -5.27 2.71
CA ILE A 242 21.88 -6.63 2.69
C ILE A 242 22.05 -7.24 1.30
N LEU A 243 21.67 -6.49 0.26
CA LEU A 243 21.61 -6.99 -1.10
C LEU A 243 23.02 -7.13 -1.73
N MET A 244 24.01 -6.37 -1.28
CA MET A 244 25.41 -6.50 -1.72
C MET A 244 26.09 -7.81 -1.28
N LYS A 245 25.58 -8.50 -0.26
CA LYS A 245 26.18 -9.76 0.21
C LYS A 245 26.17 -10.80 -0.91
N PRO A 246 27.27 -11.50 -1.22
CA PRO A 246 27.28 -12.52 -2.26
C PRO A 246 26.45 -13.76 -1.85
N GLY A 247 25.88 -14.44 -2.84
CA GLY A 247 25.15 -15.70 -2.69
C GLY A 247 23.68 -15.54 -2.26
N LEU A 248 23.08 -16.66 -1.89
CA LEU A 248 21.70 -16.77 -1.44
C LEU A 248 21.63 -16.60 0.09
N ASN A 249 21.33 -15.38 0.55
CA ASN A 249 21.15 -15.08 1.97
C ASN A 249 19.67 -14.89 2.30
N LYS A 250 19.21 -15.38 3.45
CA LYS A 250 17.83 -15.24 3.91
C LYS A 250 17.33 -13.79 3.84
N ASP A 251 18.09 -12.83 4.37
CA ASP A 251 17.68 -11.42 4.37
C ASP A 251 17.51 -10.86 2.95
N LYS A 252 18.40 -11.26 2.03
CA LYS A 252 18.34 -10.89 0.62
C LYS A 252 17.08 -11.47 -0.04
N VAL A 253 16.82 -12.76 0.17
CA VAL A 253 15.63 -13.45 -0.35
C VAL A 253 14.35 -12.78 0.15
N MET A 254 14.30 -12.46 1.44
CA MET A 254 13.12 -11.80 2.01
C MET A 254 12.86 -10.45 1.36
N ILE A 255 13.90 -9.64 1.10
CA ILE A 255 13.74 -8.35 0.39
C ILE A 255 13.29 -8.57 -1.05
N LEU A 256 13.97 -9.45 -1.80
CA LEU A 256 13.73 -9.62 -3.24
C LEU A 256 12.42 -10.32 -3.56
N CYS A 257 11.97 -11.26 -2.73
CA CYS A 257 10.71 -11.96 -2.91
C CYS A 257 9.55 -11.31 -2.14
N GLY A 258 9.82 -10.59 -1.05
CA GLY A 258 8.79 -9.96 -0.21
C GLY A 258 8.45 -8.52 -0.60
N GLY A 259 9.37 -7.83 -1.28
CA GLY A 259 9.13 -6.48 -1.78
C GLY A 259 8.18 -6.47 -2.99
N PRO A 260 7.54 -5.33 -3.28
CA PRO A 260 6.77 -5.20 -4.51
C PRO A 260 7.70 -5.26 -5.72
N ASP A 261 7.31 -6.07 -6.71
CA ASP A 261 8.15 -6.51 -7.82
C ASP A 261 8.91 -5.40 -8.53
N TRP A 262 8.16 -4.46 -9.12
CA TRP A 262 8.73 -3.36 -9.89
C TRP A 262 9.60 -2.42 -9.04
N PRO A 263 9.12 -1.84 -7.92
CA PRO A 263 9.94 -0.91 -7.14
C PRO A 263 11.17 -1.59 -6.53
N THR A 264 11.10 -2.88 -6.21
CA THR A 264 12.28 -3.61 -5.69
C THR A 264 13.36 -3.71 -6.76
N SER A 265 13.04 -4.25 -7.94
CA SER A 265 14.01 -4.42 -9.04
C SER A 265 14.52 -3.10 -9.62
N VAL A 266 13.67 -2.07 -9.70
CA VAL A 266 14.11 -0.75 -10.14
C VAL A 266 15.08 -0.14 -9.10
N THR A 267 14.78 -0.29 -7.81
CA THR A 267 15.67 0.18 -6.73
C THR A 267 17.02 -0.53 -6.76
N THR A 268 17.08 -1.83 -7.06
CA THR A 268 18.37 -2.53 -7.18
C THR A 268 19.23 -1.97 -8.32
N GLY A 269 18.60 -1.51 -9.40
CA GLY A 269 19.28 -0.84 -10.51
C GLY A 269 19.77 0.56 -10.15
N ILE A 270 18.94 1.34 -9.45
CA ILE A 270 19.30 2.68 -8.96
C ILE A 270 20.47 2.62 -7.98
N LEU A 271 20.56 1.55 -7.18
CA LEU A 271 21.67 1.30 -6.27
C LEU A 271 22.89 0.65 -6.93
N HIS A 272 22.84 0.40 -8.25
CA HIS A 272 23.87 -0.24 -9.06
C HIS A 272 24.33 -1.61 -8.52
N LEU A 273 23.37 -2.44 -8.09
CA LEU A 273 23.65 -3.77 -7.58
C LEU A 273 23.92 -4.79 -8.70
N SER A 274 24.64 -5.87 -8.37
CA SER A 274 24.93 -6.94 -9.33
C SER A 274 23.65 -7.68 -9.77
N LEU A 275 23.37 -7.69 -11.07
CA LEU A 275 22.21 -8.36 -11.65
C LEU A 275 22.17 -9.85 -11.32
N ILE A 276 23.30 -10.55 -11.47
CA ILE A 276 23.39 -11.99 -11.19
C ILE A 276 23.04 -12.27 -9.72
N GLN A 277 23.51 -11.44 -8.80
CA GLN A 277 23.21 -11.58 -7.37
C GLN A 277 21.72 -11.32 -7.06
N MET A 278 21.06 -10.42 -7.79
CA MET A 278 19.62 -10.17 -7.64
C MET A 278 18.79 -11.32 -8.22
N LEU A 279 19.18 -11.88 -9.36
CA LEU A 279 18.50 -13.04 -9.94
C LEU A 279 18.62 -14.27 -9.03
N ILE A 280 19.83 -14.59 -8.55
CA ILE A 280 20.05 -15.69 -7.59
C ILE A 280 19.21 -15.47 -6.32
N GLY A 281 19.23 -14.25 -5.78
CA GLY A 281 18.44 -13.91 -4.60
C GLY A 281 16.93 -13.98 -4.80
N SER A 282 16.47 -13.91 -6.06
CA SER A 282 15.06 -14.02 -6.44
C SER A 282 14.64 -15.44 -6.79
N CYS A 283 15.56 -16.41 -6.91
CA CYS A 283 15.21 -17.80 -7.27
C CYS A 283 14.10 -18.42 -6.40
N PRO A 284 14.04 -18.18 -5.07
CA PRO A 284 12.97 -18.71 -4.25
C PRO A 284 11.56 -18.17 -4.58
N ILE A 285 11.41 -17.19 -5.48
CA ILE A 285 10.10 -16.69 -5.92
C ILE A 285 9.23 -17.79 -6.55
N VAL A 286 9.82 -18.88 -7.04
CA VAL A 286 9.08 -20.03 -7.58
C VAL A 286 8.10 -20.61 -6.56
N PHE A 287 8.41 -20.55 -5.26
CA PHE A 287 7.51 -21.00 -4.20
C PHE A 287 6.26 -20.13 -4.03
N LEU A 288 6.27 -18.91 -4.58
CA LEU A 288 5.09 -18.05 -4.70
C LEU A 288 4.39 -18.21 -6.04
N ILE A 289 5.14 -18.42 -7.12
CA ILE A 289 4.58 -18.58 -8.47
C ILE A 289 3.78 -19.87 -8.55
N LEU A 290 4.34 -20.98 -8.06
CA LEU A 290 3.72 -22.31 -8.17
C LEU A 290 2.30 -22.36 -7.58
N PRO A 291 2.01 -21.89 -6.35
CA PRO A 291 0.64 -21.95 -5.83
C PRO A 291 -0.31 -20.97 -6.54
N CYS A 292 0.19 -19.87 -7.12
CA CYS A 292 -0.64 -18.99 -7.97
C CYS A 292 -1.02 -19.68 -9.28
N VAL A 293 -0.05 -20.29 -9.98
CA VAL A 293 -0.28 -21.06 -11.21
C VAL A 293 -1.21 -22.23 -10.92
N LEU A 294 -1.00 -22.94 -9.81
CA LEU A 294 -1.85 -24.05 -9.38
C LEU A 294 -3.29 -23.56 -9.13
N SER A 295 -3.49 -22.45 -8.44
CA SER A 295 -4.83 -21.86 -8.25
C SER A 295 -5.54 -21.62 -9.58
N GLY A 296 -4.87 -20.98 -10.56
CA GLY A 296 -5.44 -20.78 -11.89
C GLY A 296 -5.74 -22.09 -12.63
N ALA A 297 -4.81 -23.05 -12.60
CA ALA A 297 -4.97 -24.34 -13.27
C ALA A 297 -6.14 -25.15 -12.72
N LEU A 298 -6.38 -25.09 -11.40
CA LEU A 298 -7.48 -25.81 -10.76
C LEU A 298 -8.85 -25.23 -11.11
N LEU A 299 -8.94 -23.96 -11.51
CA LEU A 299 -10.19 -23.36 -11.99
C LEU A 299 -10.68 -24.05 -13.28
N LEU A 300 -9.78 -24.63 -14.08
CA LEU A 300 -10.12 -25.40 -15.28
C LEU A 300 -10.78 -26.75 -15.00
N ARG A 301 -10.88 -27.15 -13.71
CA ARG A 301 -11.39 -28.45 -13.28
C ARG A 301 -12.62 -28.34 -12.38
N VAL A 302 -13.12 -27.12 -12.15
CA VAL A 302 -14.26 -26.89 -11.22
C VAL A 302 -15.51 -27.65 -11.66
N ASP A 303 -15.70 -27.85 -12.96
CA ASP A 303 -16.81 -28.63 -13.51
C ASP A 303 -16.65 -30.16 -13.34
N GLU A 304 -15.45 -30.64 -13.03
CA GLU A 304 -15.19 -32.07 -12.83
C GLU A 304 -15.59 -32.54 -11.41
N ASP A 305 -15.28 -31.74 -10.39
CA ASP A 305 -15.56 -32.04 -8.99
C ASP A 305 -15.58 -30.74 -8.15
N ALA A 306 -16.54 -30.63 -7.24
CA ALA A 306 -16.70 -29.51 -6.33
C ALA A 306 -15.50 -29.31 -5.38
N ILE A 307 -14.61 -30.28 -5.24
CA ILE A 307 -13.41 -30.14 -4.40
C ILE A 307 -12.35 -29.19 -5.00
N TRP A 308 -12.36 -28.95 -6.32
CA TRP A 308 -11.30 -28.20 -6.99
C TRP A 308 -11.33 -26.71 -6.69
N GLU A 309 -12.51 -26.11 -6.56
CA GLU A 309 -12.65 -24.68 -6.19
C GLU A 309 -12.05 -24.40 -4.79
N PRO A 310 -12.40 -25.14 -3.71
CA PRO A 310 -11.75 -24.99 -2.41
C PRO A 310 -10.23 -25.17 -2.46
N ILE A 311 -9.70 -26.12 -3.23
CA ILE A 311 -8.25 -26.33 -3.35
C ILE A 311 -7.59 -25.13 -4.07
N SER A 312 -8.24 -24.56 -5.09
CA SER A 312 -7.76 -23.35 -5.75
C SER A 312 -7.66 -22.18 -4.75
N LEU A 313 -8.70 -21.98 -3.93
CA LEU A 313 -8.72 -20.97 -2.88
C LEU A 313 -7.63 -21.19 -1.81
N LEU A 314 -7.35 -22.44 -1.45
CA LEU A 314 -6.25 -22.78 -0.54
C LEU A 314 -4.88 -22.48 -1.16
N ALA A 315 -4.70 -22.76 -2.46
CA ALA A 315 -3.44 -22.49 -3.16
C ALA A 315 -3.13 -20.98 -3.22
N ILE A 316 -4.12 -20.14 -3.55
CA ILE A 316 -3.92 -18.68 -3.53
C ILE A 316 -3.70 -18.15 -2.11
N ALA A 317 -4.39 -18.71 -1.10
CA ALA A 317 -4.18 -18.36 0.30
C ALA A 317 -2.75 -18.68 0.76
N LEU A 318 -2.20 -19.81 0.33
CA LEU A 318 -0.81 -20.18 0.59
C LEU A 318 0.18 -19.18 -0.03
N SER A 319 -0.04 -18.77 -1.28
CA SER A 319 0.78 -17.72 -1.92
C SER A 319 0.73 -16.40 -1.14
N MET A 320 -0.45 -15.97 -0.69
CA MET A 320 -0.59 -14.76 0.12
C MET A 320 0.14 -14.86 1.47
N LEU A 321 0.11 -16.04 2.10
CA LEU A 321 0.83 -16.29 3.34
C LEU A 321 2.35 -16.21 3.11
N ILE A 322 2.86 -16.87 2.07
CA ILE A 322 4.29 -16.83 1.69
C ILE A 322 4.73 -15.39 1.43
N GLN A 323 3.98 -14.62 0.62
CA GLN A 323 4.28 -13.21 0.34
C GLN A 323 4.31 -12.37 1.62
N THR A 324 3.31 -12.56 2.50
CA THR A 324 3.22 -11.81 3.76
C THR A 324 4.39 -12.12 4.67
N MET A 325 4.77 -13.39 4.81
CA MET A 325 5.93 -13.81 5.59
C MET A 325 7.24 -13.23 5.01
N ALA A 326 7.40 -13.23 3.68
CA ALA A 326 8.57 -12.66 3.03
C ALA A 326 8.67 -11.14 3.28
N MET A 327 7.56 -10.41 3.15
CA MET A 327 7.48 -8.97 3.40
C MET A 327 7.81 -8.62 4.86
N LEU A 328 7.24 -9.34 5.84
CA LEU A 328 7.54 -9.15 7.25
C LEU A 328 9.01 -9.48 7.57
N GLY A 329 9.52 -10.55 6.96
CA GLY A 329 10.94 -10.93 7.03
C GLY A 329 11.86 -9.84 6.49
N ALA A 330 11.49 -9.19 5.38
CA ALA A 330 12.25 -8.08 4.80
C ALA A 330 12.30 -6.88 5.75
N LEU A 331 11.14 -6.47 6.28
CA LEU A 331 11.04 -5.37 7.24
C LEU A 331 11.88 -5.64 8.50
N HIS A 332 11.82 -6.86 9.02
CA HIS A 332 12.64 -7.27 10.17
C HIS A 332 14.14 -7.21 9.85
N ALA A 333 14.57 -7.77 8.70
CA ALA A 333 15.97 -7.78 8.29
C ALA A 333 16.52 -6.35 8.11
N ILE A 334 15.76 -5.47 7.46
CA ILE A 334 16.12 -4.06 7.25
C ILE A 334 16.23 -3.34 8.60
N ALA A 335 15.25 -3.51 9.50
CA ALA A 335 15.27 -2.89 10.81
C ALA A 335 16.48 -3.36 11.65
N ARG A 336 16.75 -4.68 11.64
CA ARG A 336 17.89 -5.27 12.34
C ARG A 336 19.22 -4.72 11.83
N VAL A 337 19.44 -4.73 10.51
CA VAL A 337 20.69 -4.24 9.91
C VAL A 337 20.85 -2.73 10.12
N SER A 338 19.76 -1.96 10.01
CA SER A 338 19.77 -0.51 10.27
C SER A 338 20.23 -0.16 11.69
N GLN A 339 20.03 -1.05 12.67
CA GLN A 339 20.45 -0.83 14.05
C GLN A 339 21.83 -1.41 14.34
N GLN A 340 22.06 -2.68 13.96
CA GLN A 340 23.29 -3.40 14.28
C GLN A 340 24.50 -2.87 13.51
N ARG A 341 24.29 -2.39 12.27
CA ARG A 341 25.37 -1.88 11.40
C ARG A 341 25.26 -0.36 11.21
N LYS A 342 24.82 0.35 12.24
CA LYS A 342 24.60 1.81 12.19
C LYS A 342 25.88 2.57 11.80
N GLN A 343 27.02 2.23 12.39
CA GLN A 343 28.31 2.87 12.09
C GLN A 343 28.71 2.68 10.62
N GLU A 344 28.53 1.48 10.08
CA GLU A 344 28.82 1.21 8.67
C GLU A 344 27.89 1.98 7.73
N ILE A 345 26.60 2.10 8.09
CA ILE A 345 25.60 2.89 7.35
C ILE A 345 25.94 4.38 7.36
N GLU A 346 26.38 4.91 8.50
CA GLU A 346 26.80 6.31 8.64
C GLU A 346 28.09 6.59 7.88
N ALA A 347 29.01 5.62 7.80
CA ALA A 347 30.24 5.72 7.02
C ALA A 347 30.04 5.61 5.50
N MET A 348 28.88 5.13 5.02
CA MET A 348 28.59 5.06 3.59
C MET A 348 28.49 6.47 2.98
N PRO A 349 29.07 6.70 1.79
CA PRO A 349 29.06 8.01 1.13
C PRO A 349 27.63 8.51 0.94
N VAL A 350 27.46 9.81 1.12
CA VAL A 350 26.21 10.53 0.88
C VAL A 350 26.19 10.98 -0.57
N ASP A 351 25.03 10.85 -1.21
CA ASP A 351 24.80 11.45 -2.53
C ASP A 351 24.57 12.95 -2.34
N GLU A 352 25.60 13.74 -2.65
CA GLU A 352 25.62 15.20 -2.43
C GLU A 352 24.55 15.92 -3.27
N GLU A 353 24.33 15.51 -4.52
CA GLU A 353 23.29 16.11 -5.38
C GLU A 353 21.90 15.91 -4.77
N VAL A 354 21.64 14.73 -4.19
CA VAL A 354 20.38 14.45 -3.49
C VAL A 354 20.28 15.28 -2.21
N LEU A 355 21.37 15.43 -1.46
CA LEU A 355 21.40 16.22 -0.23
C LEU A 355 21.10 17.70 -0.50
N GLU A 356 21.70 18.29 -1.52
CA GLU A 356 21.42 19.67 -1.97
C GLU A 356 19.95 19.84 -2.37
N LEU A 357 19.40 18.87 -3.12
CA LEU A 357 17.99 18.89 -3.52
C LEU A 357 17.05 18.68 -2.32
N GLU A 358 17.43 17.90 -1.32
CA GLU A 358 16.71 17.74 -0.06
C GLU A 358 16.66 19.05 0.71
N ASN A 359 17.81 19.70 0.90
CA ASN A 359 17.94 20.98 1.58
C ASN A 359 17.07 22.07 0.92
N SER A 360 17.14 22.24 -0.40
CA SER A 360 16.31 23.21 -1.13
C SER A 360 14.81 22.90 -1.08
N SER A 361 14.42 21.62 -1.03
CA SER A 361 13.01 21.24 -0.91
C SER A 361 12.46 21.37 0.50
N LEU A 362 13.33 21.29 1.51
CA LEU A 362 12.97 21.43 2.91
C LEU A 362 12.43 22.83 3.17
N GLU A 363 13.04 23.85 2.54
CA GLU A 363 12.56 25.24 2.58
C GLU A 363 11.15 25.38 2.00
N ARG A 364 10.91 24.82 0.80
CA ARG A 364 9.58 24.81 0.18
C ARG A 364 8.56 24.05 1.01
N SER A 365 8.97 22.94 1.62
CA SER A 365 8.12 22.12 2.48
C SER A 365 7.75 22.85 3.76
N ARG A 366 8.68 23.61 4.36
CA ARG A 366 8.43 24.49 5.52
C ARG A 366 7.44 25.60 5.16
N ALA A 367 7.65 26.29 4.03
CA ALA A 367 6.72 27.33 3.55
C ALA A 367 5.32 26.75 3.30
N ARG A 368 5.23 25.58 2.66
CA ARG A 368 3.95 24.88 2.45
C ARG A 368 3.30 24.49 3.78
N ALA A 369 4.06 23.97 4.74
CA ALA A 369 3.53 23.57 6.04
C ALA A 369 2.91 24.76 6.79
N LEU A 370 3.54 25.94 6.74
CA LEU A 370 3.03 27.17 7.36
C LEU A 370 1.70 27.63 6.72
N ILE A 371 1.64 27.67 5.38
CA ILE A 371 0.44 28.13 4.64
C ILE A 371 -0.70 27.11 4.78
N SER A 372 -0.38 25.82 4.82
CA SER A 372 -1.37 24.75 4.97
C SER A 372 -1.75 24.45 6.42
N ASN A 373 -1.24 25.20 7.40
CA ASN A 373 -1.54 24.93 8.79
C ASN A 373 -3.05 25.08 9.05
N TRP A 374 -3.70 24.00 9.49
CA TRP A 374 -5.14 23.96 9.74
C TRP A 374 -5.61 25.10 10.65
N HIS A 375 -4.88 25.40 11.72
CA HIS A 375 -5.22 26.46 12.67
C HIS A 375 -4.70 27.84 12.27
N GLY A 376 -3.96 27.93 11.16
CA GLY A 376 -3.42 29.17 10.63
C GLY A 376 -4.50 30.06 10.00
N LYS A 377 -4.22 31.36 9.91
CA LYS A 377 -5.08 32.34 9.22
C LYS A 377 -5.10 32.17 7.70
N HIS A 378 -4.11 31.47 7.14
CA HIS A 378 -3.92 31.31 5.70
C HIS A 378 -4.84 30.27 5.05
N VAL A 379 -5.53 29.43 5.84
CA VAL A 379 -6.50 28.45 5.33
C VAL A 379 -7.92 28.96 5.57
N PRO A 380 -8.62 29.44 4.52
CA PRO A 380 -10.00 29.91 4.65
C PRO A 380 -10.96 28.80 5.08
N ASN A 381 -12.06 29.16 5.74
CA ASN A 381 -13.08 28.20 6.19
C ASN A 381 -13.71 27.42 5.02
N TRP A 382 -13.84 28.01 3.84
CA TRP A 382 -14.37 27.31 2.66
C TRP A 382 -13.42 26.19 2.17
N ILE A 383 -12.10 26.38 2.25
CA ILE A 383 -11.11 25.33 1.95
C ILE A 383 -11.20 24.22 3.00
N ARG A 384 -11.36 24.57 4.28
CA ARG A 384 -11.55 23.59 5.36
C ARG A 384 -12.79 22.74 5.12
N ALA A 385 -13.91 23.37 4.79
CA ALA A 385 -15.16 22.67 4.47
C ALA A 385 -15.01 21.76 3.24
N LEU A 386 -14.36 22.25 2.18
CA LEU A 386 -14.11 21.49 0.97
C LEU A 386 -13.23 20.25 1.24
N LEU A 387 -12.17 20.39 2.04
CA LEU A 387 -11.31 19.29 2.47
C LEU A 387 -12.07 18.23 3.26
N LEU A 388 -12.92 18.65 4.21
CA LEU A 388 -13.75 17.73 4.97
C LEU A 388 -14.74 16.99 4.07
N LEU A 389 -15.38 17.69 3.12
CA LEU A 389 -16.27 17.09 2.13
C LEU A 389 -15.52 16.05 1.29
N GLY A 390 -14.40 16.41 0.66
CA GLY A 390 -13.64 15.48 -0.19
C GLY A 390 -13.10 14.28 0.58
N SER A 391 -12.61 14.47 1.81
CA SER A 391 -12.15 13.37 2.65
C SER A 391 -13.29 12.45 3.10
N THR A 392 -14.48 12.99 3.36
CA THR A 392 -15.67 12.20 3.68
C THR A 392 -16.13 11.40 2.47
N CYS A 393 -16.28 12.03 1.30
CA CYS A 393 -16.66 11.35 0.07
C CYS A 393 -15.66 10.25 -0.30
N MET A 394 -14.35 10.51 -0.19
CA MET A 394 -13.32 9.50 -0.45
C MET A 394 -13.38 8.34 0.55
N THR A 395 -13.58 8.64 1.84
CA THR A 395 -13.75 7.59 2.87
C THR A 395 -14.99 6.73 2.57
N LEU A 396 -16.13 7.35 2.25
CA LEU A 396 -17.35 6.62 1.90
C LEU A 396 -17.15 5.75 0.66
N SER A 397 -16.52 6.27 -0.40
CA SER A 397 -16.17 5.49 -1.59
C SER A 397 -15.28 4.30 -1.25
N PHE A 398 -14.24 4.50 -0.43
CA PHE A 398 -13.36 3.44 0.06
C PHE A 398 -14.14 2.33 0.79
N TYR A 399 -15.07 2.68 1.67
CA TYR A 399 -15.89 1.69 2.38
C TYR A 399 -16.93 1.01 1.49
N MET A 400 -17.51 1.72 0.52
CA MET A 400 -18.40 1.10 -0.47
C MET A 400 -17.65 0.02 -1.26
N VAL A 401 -16.41 0.27 -1.69
CA VAL A 401 -15.58 -0.75 -2.35
C VAL A 401 -15.28 -1.94 -1.44
N ASN A 402 -14.93 -1.70 -0.17
CA ASN A 402 -14.48 -2.77 0.73
C ASN A 402 -15.62 -3.60 1.35
N ILE A 403 -16.78 -2.99 1.60
CA ILE A 403 -17.92 -3.64 2.29
C ILE A 403 -18.99 -4.04 1.29
N LEU A 404 -19.30 -3.16 0.33
CA LEU A 404 -20.35 -3.35 -0.67
C LEU A 404 -19.75 -3.61 -2.06
N GLY A 405 -18.52 -4.14 -2.12
CA GLY A 405 -17.74 -4.27 -3.34
C GLY A 405 -18.50 -5.02 -4.43
N GLU A 406 -19.06 -6.18 -4.11
CA GLU A 406 -19.87 -7.00 -5.02
C GLU A 406 -21.19 -6.35 -5.43
N SER A 407 -21.71 -5.42 -4.62
CA SER A 407 -22.90 -4.63 -4.98
C SER A 407 -22.56 -3.38 -5.80
N CYS A 408 -21.30 -2.94 -5.78
CA CYS A 408 -20.83 -1.79 -6.56
C CYS A 408 -20.22 -2.21 -7.90
N PHE A 409 -19.52 -3.35 -7.92
CA PHE A 409 -18.77 -3.85 -9.05
C PHE A 409 -18.96 -5.36 -9.19
N LYS A 410 -19.27 -5.83 -10.40
CA LYS A 410 -19.41 -7.26 -10.69
C LYS A 410 -18.08 -7.97 -10.41
N SER A 411 -18.15 -9.17 -9.83
CA SER A 411 -16.99 -10.05 -9.77
C SER A 411 -16.59 -10.39 -11.21
N PHE A 412 -15.30 -10.26 -11.51
CA PHE A 412 -14.79 -10.58 -12.84
C PHE A 412 -13.36 -11.11 -12.66
N GLN A 413 -13.15 -12.34 -13.08
CA GLN A 413 -11.92 -13.10 -12.98
C GLN A 413 -11.36 -13.36 -14.38
N VAL A 414 -10.14 -13.91 -14.45
CA VAL A 414 -9.49 -14.23 -15.73
C VAL A 414 -10.16 -15.41 -16.44
N SER A 415 -10.87 -16.25 -15.70
CA SER A 415 -11.68 -17.37 -16.22
C SER A 415 -12.97 -16.94 -16.92
N ASP A 416 -13.46 -15.73 -16.61
CA ASP A 416 -14.78 -15.25 -17.02
C ASP A 416 -14.74 -14.76 -18.49
N ASN A 417 -15.89 -14.55 -19.11
CA ASN A 417 -16.02 -14.09 -20.50
C ASN A 417 -16.76 -12.74 -20.55
N VAL A 418 -16.20 -11.73 -21.23
CA VAL A 418 -16.83 -10.41 -21.35
C VAL A 418 -18.18 -10.46 -22.07
N ASP A 419 -18.33 -11.33 -23.06
CA ASP A 419 -19.57 -11.43 -23.84
C ASP A 419 -20.69 -12.08 -23.03
N GLU A 420 -20.36 -13.12 -22.25
CA GLU A 420 -21.34 -13.88 -21.44
C GLU A 420 -21.59 -13.23 -20.07
N ASP A 421 -20.53 -12.79 -19.38
CA ASP A 421 -20.61 -12.26 -18.03
C ASP A 421 -20.80 -10.73 -17.98
N LEU A 422 -20.55 -9.99 -19.05
CA LEU A 422 -20.74 -8.52 -19.08
C LEU A 422 -21.63 -8.05 -20.23
N ASP A 423 -22.39 -8.96 -20.87
CA ASP A 423 -23.29 -8.66 -21.99
C ASP A 423 -22.57 -7.90 -23.13
N GLY A 424 -21.30 -8.23 -23.39
CA GLY A 424 -20.47 -7.60 -24.42
C GLY A 424 -20.03 -6.15 -24.12
N ASN A 425 -20.34 -5.61 -22.94
CA ASN A 425 -19.97 -4.24 -22.57
C ASN A 425 -19.19 -4.20 -21.25
N MET A 426 -17.90 -3.86 -21.31
CA MET A 426 -17.03 -3.76 -20.13
C MET A 426 -17.54 -2.81 -19.04
N LEU A 427 -18.33 -1.80 -19.40
CA LEU A 427 -18.89 -0.85 -18.41
C LEU A 427 -19.97 -1.49 -17.53
N ASN A 428 -20.54 -2.63 -17.94
CA ASN A 428 -21.49 -3.40 -17.14
C ASN A 428 -20.84 -4.02 -15.89
N ILE A 429 -19.51 -3.92 -15.76
CA ILE A 429 -18.84 -4.22 -14.50
C ILE A 429 -19.29 -3.29 -13.36
N ILE A 430 -19.80 -2.10 -13.68
CA ILE A 430 -20.32 -1.13 -12.71
C ILE A 430 -21.80 -1.42 -12.48
N ILE A 431 -22.17 -1.78 -11.24
CA ILE A 431 -23.55 -2.16 -10.90
C ILE A 431 -24.36 -0.92 -10.52
N TYR A 432 -25.51 -0.73 -11.14
CA TYR A 432 -26.43 0.36 -10.80
C TYR A 432 -27.30 0.01 -9.57
N PRO A 433 -27.57 0.96 -8.64
CA PRO A 433 -27.08 2.35 -8.59
C PRO A 433 -25.77 2.52 -7.80
N LEU A 434 -25.39 1.54 -6.98
CA LEU A 434 -24.34 1.70 -5.97
C LEU A 434 -22.95 1.95 -6.57
N GLY A 435 -22.61 1.30 -7.68
CA GLY A 435 -21.35 1.50 -8.40
C GLY A 435 -21.21 2.95 -8.90
N HIS A 436 -22.28 3.53 -9.45
CA HIS A 436 -22.27 4.92 -9.89
C HIS A 436 -22.15 5.90 -8.73
N ILE A 437 -22.84 5.65 -7.61
CA ILE A 437 -22.72 6.46 -6.39
C ILE A 437 -21.28 6.40 -5.87
N CYS A 438 -20.67 5.20 -5.84
CA CYS A 438 -19.29 5.00 -5.42
C CYS A 438 -18.30 5.80 -6.29
N LEU A 439 -18.49 5.77 -7.62
CA LEU A 439 -17.67 6.52 -8.58
C LEU A 439 -17.89 8.03 -8.48
N LEU A 440 -19.11 8.48 -8.24
CA LEU A 440 -19.42 9.90 -8.01
C LEU A 440 -18.71 10.42 -6.76
N LEU A 441 -18.79 9.69 -5.65
CA LEU A 441 -18.09 10.04 -4.41
C LEU A 441 -16.57 10.09 -4.60
N PHE A 442 -16.02 9.13 -5.34
CA PHE A 442 -14.62 9.10 -5.73
C PHE A 442 -14.22 10.33 -6.57
N ALA A 443 -15.02 10.66 -7.58
CA ALA A 443 -14.79 11.81 -8.46
C ALA A 443 -14.83 13.14 -7.69
N ILE A 444 -15.76 13.31 -6.74
CA ILE A 444 -15.81 14.48 -5.86
C ILE A 444 -14.50 14.60 -5.05
N GLY A 445 -13.99 13.49 -4.52
CA GLY A 445 -12.70 13.47 -3.81
C GLY A 445 -11.52 13.93 -4.68
N ILE A 446 -11.47 13.52 -5.95
CA ILE A 446 -10.45 13.95 -6.91
C ILE A 446 -10.57 15.46 -7.19
N VAL A 447 -11.77 15.93 -7.50
CA VAL A 447 -12.01 17.35 -7.81
C VAL A 447 -11.60 18.24 -6.63
N VAL A 448 -11.97 17.86 -5.41
CA VAL A 448 -11.54 18.55 -4.17
C VAL A 448 -10.02 18.59 -4.07
N TRP A 449 -9.34 17.48 -4.29
CA TRP A 449 -7.87 17.40 -4.22
C TRP A 449 -7.21 18.32 -5.26
N ILE A 450 -7.73 18.38 -6.49
CA ILE A 450 -7.24 19.27 -7.54
C ILE A 450 -7.43 20.74 -7.15
N ILE A 451 -8.64 21.13 -6.73
CA ILE A 451 -8.94 22.51 -6.30
C ILE A 451 -8.00 22.93 -5.16
N GLN A 452 -7.83 22.06 -4.18
CA GLN A 452 -6.96 22.30 -3.04
C GLN A 452 -5.49 22.43 -3.47
N PHE A 453 -5.01 21.55 -4.36
CA PHE A 453 -3.65 21.60 -4.88
C PHE A 453 -3.37 22.92 -5.62
N LEU A 454 -4.30 23.34 -6.47
CA LEU A 454 -4.22 24.62 -7.19
C LEU A 454 -4.26 25.81 -6.24
N PHE A 455 -5.14 25.79 -5.24
CA PHE A 455 -5.22 26.84 -4.21
C PHE A 455 -3.90 27.00 -3.46
N PHE A 456 -3.32 25.91 -2.93
CA PHE A 456 -2.06 26.00 -2.19
C PHE A 456 -0.89 26.39 -3.09
N ARG A 457 -0.86 25.95 -4.36
CA ARG A 457 0.12 26.43 -5.34
C ARG A 457 0.01 27.92 -5.56
N TYR A 458 -1.20 28.44 -5.75
CA TYR A 458 -1.45 29.86 -5.93
C TYR A 458 -1.05 30.68 -4.69
N CYS A 459 -1.37 30.21 -3.49
CA CYS A 459 -0.94 30.87 -2.25
C CYS A 459 0.59 30.88 -2.11
N ILE A 460 1.26 29.79 -2.45
CA ILE A 460 2.73 29.73 -2.44
C ILE A 460 3.30 30.70 -3.47
N SER A 461 2.80 30.73 -4.71
CA SER A 461 3.33 31.63 -5.75
C SER A 461 3.10 33.10 -5.40
N ARG A 462 1.98 33.43 -4.74
CA ARG A 462 1.66 34.80 -4.34
C ARG A 462 2.42 35.25 -3.08
N ASN A 463 2.66 34.34 -2.13
CA ASN A 463 3.34 34.64 -0.87
C ASN A 463 4.86 34.42 -0.93
N ALA A 464 5.40 33.82 -2.00
CA ALA A 464 6.83 33.60 -2.20
C ALA A 464 7.67 34.88 -2.39
N ILE A 465 7.09 36.07 -2.24
CA ILE A 465 7.81 37.35 -2.44
C ILE A 465 7.71 38.31 -1.23
N VAL A 466 6.77 38.16 -0.28
CA VAL A 466 6.46 39.32 0.59
C VAL A 466 6.83 39.21 2.08
N ASP A 467 6.86 38.05 2.75
CA ASP A 467 6.96 38.08 4.23
C ASP A 467 7.65 36.88 4.91
N LEU A 468 8.60 36.19 4.27
CA LEU A 468 9.54 35.36 5.04
C LEU A 468 10.69 36.26 5.48
N PRO A 469 10.76 36.68 6.76
CA PRO A 469 11.85 37.54 7.19
C PRO A 469 13.17 36.83 6.89
N HIS A 470 14.03 37.49 6.10
CA HIS A 470 15.42 37.12 5.82
C HIS A 470 16.31 37.06 7.08
N ARG A 471 15.75 36.83 8.28
CA ARG A 471 16.55 36.43 9.44
C ARG A 471 17.27 35.15 9.04
N LYS A 472 18.60 35.21 9.08
CA LYS A 472 19.49 34.08 8.83
C LYS A 472 18.89 32.83 9.48
N LEU A 473 18.56 31.86 8.64
CA LEU A 473 17.99 30.56 9.03
C LEU A 473 18.93 29.73 9.94
N SER A 474 20.13 30.22 10.24
CA SER A 474 21.03 29.68 11.28
C SER A 474 20.48 29.86 12.70
N ASP A 475 19.62 30.85 12.92
CA ASP A 475 19.22 31.26 14.28
C ASP A 475 17.87 30.67 14.71
N ILE A 476 17.15 30.03 13.78
CA ILE A 476 15.97 29.24 14.10
C ILE A 476 16.41 27.80 14.23
N HIS A 477 17.04 27.48 15.36
CA HIS A 477 16.93 26.12 15.89
C HIS A 477 15.43 25.84 16.00
N VAL A 478 14.92 24.97 15.12
CA VAL A 478 13.77 24.15 15.48
C VAL A 478 14.25 23.41 16.71
N GLN A 479 13.94 23.92 17.91
CA GLN A 479 14.23 23.18 19.12
C GLN A 479 13.57 21.81 18.91
N PRO A 480 14.33 20.71 19.00
CA PRO A 480 13.68 19.41 19.13
C PRO A 480 12.71 19.58 20.30
N PHE A 481 11.44 19.28 20.05
CA PHE A 481 10.42 19.31 21.08
C PHE A 481 10.96 18.51 22.27
N ASN A 482 11.27 19.21 23.37
CA ASN A 482 11.92 18.63 24.52
C ASN A 482 10.85 17.82 25.26
N GLU A 483 10.81 16.51 24.99
CA GLU A 483 9.79 15.57 25.50
C GLU A 483 9.59 15.65 27.02
N THR A 484 10.62 16.05 27.77
CA THR A 484 10.60 16.16 29.22
C THR A 484 9.65 17.25 29.73
N GLU A 485 9.53 18.38 29.02
CA GLU A 485 8.77 19.54 29.51
C GLU A 485 7.25 19.42 29.29
N ALA A 486 6.83 18.54 28.37
CA ALA A 486 5.42 18.23 28.10
C ALA A 486 4.89 17.02 28.88
N ILE A 487 5.76 16.29 29.57
CA ILE A 487 5.40 15.18 30.46
C ILE A 487 5.28 15.68 31.91
N GLU A 488 5.97 16.76 32.27
CA GLU A 488 5.85 17.41 33.58
C GLU A 488 4.67 18.40 33.73
N LYS A 489 4.00 18.79 32.62
CA LYS A 489 2.78 19.60 32.60
C LYS A 489 1.58 18.77 32.14
#